data_AF-A0A965HEM0-F1
#
_entry.id   AF-A0A965HEM0-F1
#
_cell.length_a   1.000
_cell.length_b   1.000
_cell.length_c   1.000
_cell.angle_alpha   90.00
_cell.angle_beta   90.00
_cell.angle_gamma   90.00
#
_symmetry.space_group_name_H-M   'P 1'
#
loop_
_entity.id
_entity.type
_entity.pdbx_description
1 polymer ?
#
loop_
_entity_poly.entity_id
_entity_poly.type
_entity_poly.pdbx_seq_one_letter_code
_entity_poly.pdbx_strand_id
1 'polypeptide(L)'
;MLAPRRAVLDGLRSGYGVGAETFDEILEGRGDLPPPSDLEQETTILDGDDSEASVIKFVNQIIREALQERATDIHIEPLEDDLQVRYRIDGVLRNIPVPPQIKLFQASLISRIKIMAHLDIAERRLPQDGRINLEFEGRPIDVRVATIPSVTGESVSLRLLGQQRYDFVQLGLSPVNEQKVRGLLALPNGIVLITGPTGSGKSTTLYTFLASLNTKDRRIVTI
;
A
#
# COMPACT_ATOMS: atom_id res chain seq x y z
N MET A 1 -11.32 35.53 -0.65
CA MET A 1 -11.82 34.22 -1.12
C MET A 1 -11.34 33.16 -0.15
N LEU A 2 -12.23 32.40 0.46
CA LEU A 2 -11.88 31.28 1.35
C LEU A 2 -12.25 29.99 0.63
N ALA A 3 -11.30 29.07 0.50
CA ALA A 3 -11.51 27.76 -0.10
C ALA A 3 -11.48 26.66 0.98
N PRO A 4 -12.20 25.55 0.82
CA PRO A 4 -12.10 24.41 1.73
C PRO A 4 -10.66 23.86 1.73
N ARG A 5 -10.13 23.47 2.89
CA ARG A 5 -8.78 22.88 3.05
C ARG A 5 -8.49 21.80 2.00
N ARG A 6 -9.48 20.94 1.71
CA ARG A 6 -9.38 19.90 0.69
C ARG A 6 -9.13 20.49 -0.71
N ALA A 7 -9.85 21.53 -1.11
CA ALA A 7 -9.67 22.16 -2.42
C ALA A 7 -8.30 22.85 -2.56
N VAL A 8 -7.77 23.39 -1.45
CA VAL A 8 -6.40 23.94 -1.40
C VAL A 8 -5.37 22.83 -1.58
N LEU A 9 -5.52 21.72 -0.86
CA LEU A 9 -4.60 20.57 -0.97
C LEU A 9 -4.66 19.90 -2.35
N ASP A 10 -5.85 19.71 -2.91
CA ASP A 10 -6.02 19.17 -4.27
C ASP A 10 -5.37 20.10 -5.33
N GLY A 11 -5.49 21.41 -5.16
CA GLY A 11 -4.84 22.41 -6.01
C GLY A 11 -3.31 22.36 -5.92
N LEU A 12 -2.76 22.31 -4.70
CA LEU A 12 -1.32 22.16 -4.46
C LEU A 12 -0.77 20.87 -5.07
N ARG A 13 -1.49 19.75 -4.90
CA ARG A 13 -1.14 18.46 -5.53
C ARG A 13 -1.10 18.53 -7.05
N SER A 14 -2.05 19.22 -7.67
CA SER A 14 -2.09 19.38 -9.13
C SER A 14 -0.96 20.25 -9.68
N GLY A 15 -0.48 21.21 -8.89
CA GLY A 15 0.55 22.18 -9.31
C GLY A 15 1.99 21.74 -8.99
N TYR A 16 2.19 21.07 -7.86
CA TYR A 16 3.53 20.76 -7.33
C TYR A 16 3.83 19.25 -7.23
N GLY A 17 2.80 18.40 -7.29
CA GLY A 17 2.94 16.95 -7.14
C GLY A 17 2.99 16.48 -5.69
N VAL A 18 2.91 15.16 -5.51
CA VAL A 18 2.92 14.50 -4.20
C VAL A 18 4.24 14.77 -3.50
N GLY A 19 4.15 15.29 -2.27
CA GLY A 19 5.30 15.50 -1.38
C GLY A 19 6.26 16.60 -1.80
N ALA A 20 5.84 17.59 -2.59
CA ALA A 20 6.68 18.71 -3.01
C ALA A 20 7.33 19.47 -1.84
N GLU A 21 6.60 19.74 -0.76
CA GLU A 21 7.15 20.43 0.42
C GLU A 21 8.26 19.59 1.08
N THR A 22 8.03 18.28 1.24
CA THR A 22 9.04 17.34 1.76
C THR A 22 10.21 17.20 0.79
N PHE A 23 9.96 17.31 -0.51
CA PHE A 23 10.97 17.22 -1.55
C PHE A 23 11.95 18.39 -1.51
N ASP A 24 11.45 19.60 -1.29
CA ASP A 24 12.28 20.79 -1.09
C ASP A 24 13.20 20.60 0.14
N GLU A 25 12.72 19.99 1.22
CA GLU A 25 13.56 19.64 2.37
C GLU A 25 14.69 18.63 2.03
N ILE A 26 14.43 17.69 1.11
CA ILE A 26 15.46 16.76 0.63
C ILE A 26 16.53 17.52 -0.17
N LEU A 27 16.11 18.43 -1.05
CA LEU A 27 17.00 19.24 -1.89
C LEU A 27 17.91 20.18 -1.06
N GLU A 28 17.42 20.70 0.07
CA GLU A 28 18.19 21.56 0.98
C GLU A 28 19.25 20.80 1.82
N GLY A 29 19.48 19.52 1.56
CA GLY A 29 20.63 18.76 2.09
C GLY A 29 20.47 18.24 3.52
N ARG A 30 19.23 18.14 4.02
CA ARG A 30 18.94 17.52 5.35
C ARG A 30 18.63 16.02 5.27
N GLY A 31 18.80 15.39 4.11
CA GLY A 31 18.36 14.02 3.83
C GLY A 31 19.43 12.95 3.90
N ASP A 32 20.08 12.73 5.04
CA ASP A 32 20.84 11.49 5.26
C ASP A 32 19.88 10.35 5.66
N LEU A 33 19.98 9.22 4.95
CA LEU A 33 19.33 7.98 5.40
C LEU A 33 20.04 7.51 6.69
N PRO A 34 19.32 7.30 7.80
CA PRO A 34 19.92 6.70 8.99
C PRO A 34 20.49 5.31 8.65
N PRO A 35 21.56 4.88 9.33
CA PRO A 35 22.21 3.61 9.05
C PRO A 35 21.22 2.43 9.20
N PRO A 36 21.37 1.36 8.40
CA PRO A 36 20.43 0.21 8.40
C PRO A 36 20.25 -0.48 9.76
N SER A 37 21.18 -0.27 10.70
CA SER A 37 21.18 -0.88 12.04
C SER A 37 20.08 -0.36 12.96
N ASP A 38 19.49 0.80 12.67
CA ASP A 38 18.54 1.45 13.58
C ASP A 38 17.07 1.14 13.23
N LEU A 39 16.83 0.19 12.32
CA LEU A 39 15.51 -0.15 11.77
C LEU A 39 15.12 -1.59 12.13
N GLU A 40 15.31 -1.95 13.41
CA GLU A 40 14.84 -3.22 13.96
C GLU A 40 13.30 -3.26 14.01
N GLN A 41 12.76 -4.39 13.55
CA GLN A 41 11.37 -4.85 13.60
C GLN A 41 10.37 -3.95 14.37
N GLU A 42 9.91 -2.89 13.72
CA GLU A 42 8.75 -2.13 14.16
C GLU A 42 7.76 -2.00 12.99
N THR A 43 6.48 -2.20 13.31
CA THR A 43 5.39 -1.79 12.45
C THR A 43 5.62 -0.33 12.08
N THR A 44 5.77 -0.02 10.79
CA THR A 44 5.96 1.38 10.40
C THR A 44 4.64 2.11 10.55
N ILE A 45 4.58 3.01 11.54
CA ILE A 45 3.40 3.84 11.82
C ILE A 45 3.41 5.01 10.84
N LEU A 46 2.44 5.04 9.93
CA LEU A 46 2.37 6.08 8.91
C LEU A 46 1.78 7.39 9.43
N ASP A 47 1.18 7.43 10.61
CA ASP A 47 0.51 8.63 11.14
C ASP A 47 1.41 9.51 12.02
N GLY A 48 2.66 9.09 12.25
CA GLY A 48 3.65 9.84 13.04
C GLY A 48 4.21 11.06 12.28
N ASP A 49 4.53 12.11 13.04
CA ASP A 49 5.15 13.37 12.57
C ASP A 49 6.62 13.46 13.02
N ASP A 50 7.24 12.31 13.34
CA ASP A 50 8.56 12.28 13.94
C ASP A 50 9.64 12.82 12.99
N SER A 51 10.75 13.22 13.60
CA SER A 51 11.96 13.81 13.00
C SER A 51 12.70 12.85 12.07
N GLU A 52 11.98 12.24 11.13
CA GLU A 52 12.48 11.33 10.13
C GLU A 52 13.30 12.10 9.07
N ALA A 53 14.31 11.45 8.50
CA ALA A 53 15.03 11.96 7.35
C ALA A 53 14.06 12.22 6.17
N SER A 54 14.31 13.26 5.38
CA SER A 54 13.36 13.74 4.37
C SER A 54 12.97 12.68 3.31
N VAL A 55 13.86 11.73 2.98
CA VAL A 55 13.54 10.60 2.08
C VAL A 55 12.54 9.62 2.72
N ILE A 56 12.65 9.37 4.03
CA ILE A 56 11.74 8.50 4.76
C ILE A 56 10.34 9.10 4.74
N LYS A 57 10.23 10.39 5.09
CA LYS A 57 8.97 11.14 5.05
C LYS A 57 8.31 11.07 3.68
N PHE A 58 9.09 11.22 2.61
CA PHE A 58 8.56 11.17 1.25
C PHE A 58 8.03 9.78 0.87
N VAL A 59 8.73 8.69 1.21
CA VAL A 59 8.22 7.32 1.00
C VAL A 59 6.95 7.07 1.81
N ASN A 60 6.95 7.48 3.09
CA ASN A 60 5.78 7.38 3.96
C ASN A 60 4.60 8.17 3.38
N GLN A 61 4.84 9.36 2.81
CA GLN A 61 3.80 10.16 2.16
C GLN A 61 3.22 9.48 0.91
N ILE A 62 4.05 8.92 0.03
CA ILE A 62 3.56 8.15 -1.14
C ILE A 62 2.61 7.03 -0.67
N ILE A 63 3.02 6.25 0.34
CA ILE A 63 2.21 5.14 0.83
C ILE A 63 0.94 5.64 1.50
N ARG A 64 1.03 6.68 2.34
CA ARG A 64 -0.11 7.29 3.03
C ARG A 64 -1.16 7.82 2.04
N GLU A 65 -0.73 8.51 1.00
CA GLU A 65 -1.63 9.03 -0.04
C GLU A 65 -2.27 7.91 -0.84
N ALA A 66 -1.51 6.87 -1.21
CA ALA A 66 -2.07 5.69 -1.87
C ALA A 66 -3.17 5.02 -1.03
N LEU A 67 -2.99 4.93 0.30
CA LEU A 67 -3.99 4.40 1.21
C LEU A 67 -5.22 5.30 1.32
N GLN A 68 -5.04 6.63 1.40
CA GLN A 68 -6.14 7.60 1.40
C GLN A 68 -6.97 7.53 0.11
N GLU A 69 -6.32 7.32 -1.04
CA GLU A 69 -6.97 7.14 -2.34
C GLU A 69 -7.50 5.73 -2.58
N ARG A 70 -7.34 4.81 -1.61
CA ARG A 70 -7.77 3.41 -1.69
C ARG A 70 -7.12 2.64 -2.85
N ALA A 71 -5.86 2.93 -3.14
CA ALA A 71 -5.09 2.18 -4.12
C ALA A 71 -4.85 0.73 -3.67
N THR A 72 -4.85 -0.21 -4.63
CA THR A 72 -4.52 -1.62 -4.40
C THR A 72 -3.05 -1.92 -4.61
N ASP A 73 -2.41 -1.16 -5.50
CA ASP A 73 -1.01 -1.32 -5.85
C ASP A 73 -0.35 0.06 -6.03
N ILE A 74 0.90 0.20 -5.62
CA ILE A 74 1.79 1.32 -5.92
C ILE A 74 2.90 0.80 -6.83
N HIS A 75 3.18 1.51 -7.91
CA HIS A 75 4.26 1.22 -8.83
C HIS A 75 5.23 2.39 -8.86
N ILE A 76 6.52 2.12 -8.70
CA ILE A 76 7.61 3.08 -8.81
C ILE A 76 8.55 2.56 -9.89
N GLU A 77 8.55 3.23 -11.02
CA GLU A 77 9.13 2.74 -12.27
C GLU A 77 10.16 3.74 -12.80
N PRO A 78 11.44 3.36 -12.87
CA PRO A 78 12.46 4.24 -13.42
C PRO A 78 12.30 4.32 -14.95
N LEU A 79 12.15 5.53 -15.47
CA LEU A 79 12.26 5.82 -16.91
C LEU A 79 13.66 6.36 -17.22
N GLU A 80 13.95 6.67 -18.48
CA GLU A 80 15.27 7.19 -18.89
C GLU A 80 15.57 8.52 -18.19
N ASP A 81 14.65 9.48 -18.30
CA ASP A 81 14.83 10.84 -17.77
C ASP A 81 13.98 11.15 -16.52
N ASP A 82 13.16 10.21 -16.04
CA ASP A 82 12.18 10.46 -14.97
C ASP A 82 11.97 9.22 -14.06
N LEU A 83 11.32 9.42 -12.91
CA LEU A 83 10.83 8.35 -12.05
C LEU A 83 9.30 8.41 -12.00
N GLN A 84 8.65 7.46 -12.66
CA GLN A 84 7.19 7.42 -12.71
C GLN A 84 6.62 6.72 -11.48
N VAL A 85 5.68 7.37 -10.80
CA VAL A 85 4.88 6.76 -9.73
C VAL A 85 3.44 6.58 -10.22
N ARG A 86 2.88 5.37 -10.04
CA ARG A 86 1.50 5.06 -10.42
C ARG A 86 0.75 4.35 -9.30
N TYR A 87 -0.51 4.70 -9.12
CA TYR A 87 -1.42 3.97 -8.25
C TYR A 87 -2.40 3.15 -9.08
N ARG A 88 -2.70 1.93 -8.64
CA ARG A 88 -3.86 1.19 -9.13
C ARG A 88 -5.05 1.50 -8.25
N ILE A 89 -6.03 2.22 -8.78
CA ILE A 89 -7.27 2.58 -8.08
C ILE A 89 -8.42 2.02 -8.90
N ASP A 90 -9.28 1.22 -8.26
CA ASP A 90 -10.41 0.54 -8.90
C ASP A 90 -9.99 -0.27 -10.16
N GLY A 91 -8.80 -0.89 -10.08
CA GLY A 91 -8.23 -1.68 -11.18
C GLY A 91 -7.50 -0.87 -12.25
N VAL A 92 -7.64 0.46 -12.28
CA VAL A 92 -7.06 1.35 -13.28
C VAL A 92 -5.75 1.95 -12.77
N LEU A 93 -4.70 1.93 -13.60
CA LEU A 93 -3.44 2.61 -13.30
C LEU A 93 -3.58 4.10 -13.57
N ARG A 94 -3.19 4.92 -12.59
CA ARG A 94 -3.17 6.39 -12.67
C ARG A 94 -1.78 6.90 -12.37
N ASN A 95 -1.28 7.79 -13.23
CA ASN A 95 -0.01 8.47 -12.99
C ASN A 95 -0.19 9.49 -11.87
N ILE A 96 0.73 9.46 -10.92
CA ILE A 96 0.76 10.36 -9.77
C ILE A 96 1.81 11.42 -10.05
N PRO A 97 1.43 12.72 -10.09
CA PRO A 97 2.40 13.79 -10.27
C PRO A 97 3.41 13.77 -9.13
N VAL A 98 4.68 13.79 -9.47
CA VAL A 98 5.81 13.86 -8.53
C VAL A 98 6.73 15.01 -8.95
N PRO A 99 7.53 15.56 -8.02
CA PRO A 99 8.44 16.66 -8.33
C PRO A 99 9.39 16.29 -9.49
N PRO A 100 9.70 17.22 -10.42
CA PRO A 100 10.43 16.89 -11.65
C PRO A 100 11.86 16.40 -11.41
N GLN A 101 12.47 16.70 -10.27
CA GLN A 101 13.81 16.23 -9.93
C GLN A 101 13.80 14.89 -9.15
N ILE A 102 12.64 14.23 -9.04
CA ILE A 102 12.47 12.99 -8.27
C ILE A 102 13.47 11.90 -8.66
N LYS A 103 13.88 11.90 -9.94
CA LYS A 103 14.88 10.98 -10.49
C LYS A 103 16.20 11.00 -9.72
N LEU A 104 16.61 12.16 -9.19
CA LEU A 104 17.83 12.30 -8.39
C LEU A 104 17.82 11.44 -7.13
N PHE A 105 16.64 11.14 -6.59
CA PHE A 105 16.46 10.41 -5.35
C PHE A 105 16.04 8.95 -5.57
N GLN A 106 15.96 8.48 -6.82
CA GLN A 106 15.57 7.11 -7.17
C GLN A 106 16.28 6.06 -6.31
N ALA A 107 17.62 6.14 -6.20
CA ALA A 107 18.39 5.16 -5.44
C ALA A 107 18.04 5.17 -3.94
N SER A 108 17.85 6.35 -3.36
CA SER A 108 17.48 6.53 -1.95
C SER A 108 16.08 6.02 -1.66
N LEU A 109 15.12 6.26 -2.57
CA LEU A 109 13.74 5.78 -2.46
C LEU A 109 13.68 4.25 -2.50
N ILE A 110 14.36 3.63 -3.48
CA ILE A 110 14.42 2.17 -3.61
C ILE A 110 15.10 1.57 -2.38
N SER A 111 16.20 2.17 -1.91
CA SER A 111 16.90 1.73 -0.71
C SER A 111 15.99 1.77 0.52
N ARG A 112 15.22 2.86 0.71
CA ARG A 112 14.28 2.96 1.82
C ARG A 112 13.23 1.86 1.78
N ILE A 113 12.63 1.59 0.61
CA ILE A 113 11.63 0.53 0.47
C ILE A 113 12.25 -0.86 0.72
N LYS A 114 13.46 -1.11 0.23
CA LYS A 114 14.20 -2.34 0.50
C LYS A 114 14.44 -2.55 1.99
N ILE A 115 14.84 -1.50 2.70
CA ILE A 115 15.04 -1.57 4.15
C ILE A 115 13.72 -1.92 4.85
N MET A 116 12.63 -1.22 4.54
CA MET A 116 11.31 -1.49 5.12
C MET A 116 10.85 -2.93 4.87
N ALA A 117 11.24 -3.52 3.73
CA ALA A 117 10.87 -4.87 3.33
C ALA A 117 11.91 -5.95 3.68
N HIS A 118 12.98 -5.58 4.41
CA HIS A 118 14.12 -6.45 4.75
C HIS A 118 14.79 -7.11 3.53
N LEU A 119 14.94 -6.37 2.44
CA LEU A 119 15.60 -6.79 1.21
C LEU A 119 17.06 -6.39 1.18
N ASP A 120 17.86 -7.10 0.37
CA ASP A 120 19.26 -6.76 0.16
C ASP A 120 19.39 -5.51 -0.71
N ILE A 121 19.89 -4.43 -0.10
CA ILE A 121 20.10 -3.12 -0.73
C ILE A 121 21.23 -3.16 -1.77
N ALA A 122 22.25 -3.99 -1.52
CA ALA A 122 23.42 -4.14 -2.37
C ALA A 122 23.09 -4.96 -3.63
N GLU A 123 22.20 -5.95 -3.51
CA GLU A 123 21.76 -6.73 -4.67
C GLU A 123 20.73 -5.95 -5.50
N ARG A 124 21.05 -5.72 -6.77
CA ARG A 124 20.24 -4.95 -7.74
C ARG A 124 20.04 -5.65 -9.08
N ARG A 125 20.59 -6.87 -9.22
CA ARG A 125 20.64 -7.64 -10.47
C ARG A 125 19.64 -8.78 -10.50
N LEU A 126 19.06 -9.12 -9.36
CA LEU A 126 18.06 -10.17 -9.22
C LEU A 126 16.74 -9.59 -8.69
N PRO A 127 15.59 -10.14 -9.11
CA PRO A 127 14.32 -9.83 -8.48
C PRO A 127 14.34 -10.18 -6.99
N GLN A 128 13.66 -9.38 -6.18
CA GLN A 128 13.53 -9.61 -4.74
C GLN A 128 12.06 -9.45 -4.31
N ASP A 129 11.63 -10.28 -3.38
CA ASP A 129 10.28 -10.24 -2.80
C ASP A 129 10.38 -10.09 -1.28
N GLY A 130 9.55 -9.21 -0.73
CA GLY A 130 9.55 -8.88 0.69
C GLY A 130 8.16 -8.52 1.19
N ARG A 131 8.08 -8.25 2.50
CA ARG A 131 6.87 -7.77 3.14
C ARG A 131 7.17 -6.62 4.08
N ILE A 132 6.23 -5.68 4.16
CA ILE A 132 6.25 -4.58 5.12
C ILE A 132 4.98 -4.66 5.95
N ASN A 133 5.13 -4.58 7.27
CA ASN A 133 4.00 -4.39 8.19
C ASN A 133 3.86 -2.89 8.47
N LEU A 134 2.73 -2.33 8.06
CA LEU A 134 2.40 -0.92 8.26
C LEU A 134 1.22 -0.77 9.21
N GLU A 135 1.12 0.39 9.86
CA GLU A 135 -0.09 0.82 10.55
C GLU A 135 -0.55 2.16 9.99
N PHE A 136 -1.84 2.25 9.66
CA PHE A 136 -2.48 3.46 9.14
C PHE A 136 -3.87 3.61 9.73
N GLU A 137 -4.17 4.76 10.34
CA GLU A 137 -5.40 5.04 11.08
C GLU A 137 -5.71 3.95 12.15
N GLY A 138 -4.66 3.48 12.83
CA GLY A 138 -4.75 2.41 13.84
C GLY A 138 -5.10 1.03 13.28
N ARG A 139 -4.94 0.82 11.96
CA ARG A 139 -5.23 -0.47 11.30
C ARG A 139 -3.95 -1.07 10.72
N PRO A 140 -3.70 -2.38 10.95
CA PRO A 140 -2.57 -3.06 10.35
C PRO A 140 -2.80 -3.27 8.85
N ILE A 141 -1.74 -3.03 8.08
CA ILE A 141 -1.72 -3.21 6.63
C ILE A 141 -0.50 -4.08 6.30
N ASP A 142 -0.75 -5.23 5.70
CA ASP A 142 0.30 -6.08 5.13
C ASP A 142 0.62 -5.54 3.74
N VAL A 143 1.87 -5.28 3.44
CA VAL A 143 2.30 -4.83 2.12
C VAL A 143 3.25 -5.85 1.54
N ARG A 144 2.93 -6.36 0.36
CA ARG A 144 3.87 -7.20 -0.40
C ARG A 144 4.70 -6.31 -1.31
N VAL A 145 6.00 -6.49 -1.27
CA VAL A 145 6.95 -5.72 -2.08
C VAL A 145 7.61 -6.68 -3.04
N ALA A 146 7.69 -6.28 -4.31
CA ALA A 146 8.51 -6.95 -5.29
C ALA A 146 9.37 -5.91 -6.00
N THR A 147 10.64 -6.22 -6.19
CA THR A 147 11.57 -5.40 -6.95
C THR A 147 12.11 -6.20 -8.14
N ILE A 148 12.26 -5.52 -9.28
CA ILE A 148 12.70 -6.13 -10.54
C ILE A 148 13.75 -5.22 -11.18
N PRO A 149 14.95 -5.75 -11.52
CA PRO A 149 15.95 -5.01 -12.27
C PRO A 149 15.42 -4.60 -13.65
N SER A 150 15.70 -3.37 -14.06
CA SER A 150 15.41 -2.83 -15.38
C SER A 150 16.61 -2.07 -15.94
N VAL A 151 16.54 -1.62 -17.19
CA VAL A 151 17.65 -0.92 -17.88
C VAL A 151 18.02 0.38 -17.18
N THR A 152 17.03 1.10 -16.65
CA THR A 152 17.14 2.47 -16.12
C THR A 152 17.14 2.51 -14.58
N GLY A 153 17.17 1.34 -13.93
CA GLY A 153 17.12 1.20 -12.47
C GLY A 153 16.36 -0.03 -12.01
N GLU A 154 15.91 -0.03 -10.77
CA GLU A 154 15.08 -1.11 -10.23
C GLU A 154 13.63 -0.63 -10.15
N SER A 155 12.72 -1.39 -10.77
CA SER A 155 11.29 -1.17 -10.66
C SER A 155 10.80 -1.76 -9.35
N VAL A 156 9.92 -1.06 -8.64
CA VAL A 156 9.34 -1.51 -7.37
C VAL A 156 7.82 -1.53 -7.49
N SER A 157 7.21 -2.60 -7.01
CA SER A 157 5.77 -2.71 -6.85
C SER A 157 5.41 -3.05 -5.42
N LEU A 158 4.46 -2.31 -4.85
CA LEU A 158 3.92 -2.55 -3.53
C LEU A 158 2.45 -2.90 -3.68
N ARG A 159 2.03 -4.07 -3.19
CA ARG A 159 0.63 -4.43 -3.09
C ARG A 159 0.14 -4.19 -1.67
N LEU A 160 -0.80 -3.26 -1.54
CA LEU A 160 -1.37 -2.85 -0.26
C LEU A 160 -2.50 -3.81 0.10
N LEU A 161 -2.26 -4.70 1.06
CA LEU A 161 -3.25 -5.65 1.57
C LEU A 161 -3.86 -5.09 2.85
N GLY A 162 -4.85 -4.21 2.67
CA GLY A 162 -5.65 -3.68 3.75
C GLY A 162 -6.76 -4.65 4.15
N GLN A 163 -6.71 -5.13 5.39
CA GLN A 163 -7.71 -5.99 6.04
C GLN A 163 -9.03 -5.23 6.30
N GLN A 164 -9.69 -4.70 5.27
CA GLN A 164 -11.09 -4.33 5.45
C GLN A 164 -11.83 -5.63 5.81
N ARG A 165 -12.27 -5.72 7.07
CA ARG A 165 -13.22 -6.72 7.50
C ARG A 165 -14.56 -6.26 6.96
N TYR A 166 -14.89 -6.75 5.78
CA TYR A 166 -16.22 -6.56 5.23
C TYR A 166 -17.18 -7.38 6.09
N ASP A 167 -18.24 -6.74 6.57
CA ASP A 167 -19.40 -7.47 7.03
C ASP A 167 -20.32 -7.83 5.85
N PHE A 168 -21.37 -8.60 6.12
CA PHE A 168 -22.33 -9.00 5.09
C PHE A 168 -23.03 -7.82 4.42
N VAL A 169 -23.24 -6.72 5.15
CA VAL A 169 -23.90 -5.52 4.63
C VAL A 169 -23.00 -4.87 3.58
N GLN A 170 -21.70 -4.78 3.87
CA GLN A 170 -20.70 -4.21 2.98
C GLN A 170 -20.40 -5.09 1.76
N LEU A 171 -20.71 -6.39 1.78
CA LEU A 171 -20.63 -7.24 0.58
C LEU A 171 -21.66 -6.88 -0.50
N GLY A 172 -22.72 -6.14 -0.14
CA GLY A 172 -23.75 -5.72 -1.10
C GLY A 172 -24.62 -6.87 -1.62
N LEU A 173 -24.74 -7.96 -0.87
CA LEU A 173 -25.68 -9.04 -1.21
C LEU A 173 -27.12 -8.54 -1.07
N SER A 174 -28.01 -8.96 -1.97
CA SER A 174 -29.44 -8.74 -1.76
C SER A 174 -29.89 -9.48 -0.49
N PRO A 175 -30.90 -8.98 0.24
CA PRO A 175 -31.36 -9.61 1.49
C PRO A 175 -31.68 -11.11 1.33
N VAL A 176 -32.26 -11.48 0.18
CA VAL A 176 -32.58 -12.87 -0.16
C VAL A 176 -31.31 -13.72 -0.32
N ASN A 177 -30.28 -13.20 -0.99
CA ASN A 177 -29.02 -13.92 -1.20
C ASN A 177 -28.20 -14.00 0.08
N GLU A 178 -28.17 -12.92 0.88
CA GLU A 178 -27.54 -12.94 2.20
C GLU A 178 -28.15 -14.04 3.08
N GLN A 179 -29.48 -14.12 3.16
CA GLN A 179 -30.16 -15.12 3.98
C GLN A 179 -29.85 -16.56 3.51
N LYS A 180 -29.81 -16.79 2.19
CA LYS A 180 -29.40 -18.09 1.63
C LYS A 180 -27.97 -18.44 1.99
N VAL A 181 -27.03 -17.51 1.82
CA VAL A 181 -25.62 -17.72 2.15
C VAL A 181 -25.44 -18.01 3.64
N ARG A 182 -26.09 -17.23 4.52
CA ARG A 182 -26.05 -17.48 5.98
C ARG A 182 -26.60 -18.85 6.33
N GLY A 183 -27.67 -19.29 5.67
CA GLY A 183 -28.20 -20.64 5.83
C GLY A 183 -27.20 -21.73 5.44
N LEU A 184 -26.49 -21.56 4.31
CA LEU A 184 -25.46 -22.48 3.86
C LEU A 184 -24.26 -22.53 4.83
N LEU A 185 -23.82 -21.39 5.35
CA LEU A 185 -22.70 -21.30 6.29
C LEU A 185 -23.03 -21.87 7.70
N ALA A 186 -24.32 -22.00 8.03
CA ALA A 186 -24.76 -22.60 9.29
C ALA A 186 -24.78 -24.14 9.27
N LEU A 187 -24.68 -24.76 8.09
CA LEU A 187 -24.64 -26.22 7.97
C LEU A 187 -23.40 -26.80 8.66
N PRO A 188 -23.52 -27.97 9.34
CA PRO A 188 -22.40 -28.56 10.08
C PRO A 188 -21.25 -29.05 9.19
N ASN A 189 -21.56 -29.38 7.92
CA ASN A 189 -20.60 -29.86 6.94
C ASN A 189 -21.04 -29.51 5.52
N GLY A 190 -20.09 -29.22 4.65
CA GLY A 190 -20.34 -28.89 3.26
C GLY A 190 -19.14 -28.19 2.61
N ILE A 191 -19.21 -28.00 1.29
CA ILE A 191 -18.19 -27.26 0.53
C ILE A 191 -18.88 -26.02 -0.05
N VAL A 192 -18.29 -24.85 0.19
CA VAL A 192 -18.69 -23.58 -0.42
C VAL A 192 -17.59 -23.14 -1.38
N LEU A 193 -17.93 -22.99 -2.66
CA LEU A 193 -17.00 -22.54 -3.69
C LEU A 193 -17.30 -21.09 -4.07
N ILE A 194 -16.31 -20.22 -3.90
CA ILE A 194 -16.38 -18.82 -4.31
C ILE A 194 -15.54 -18.68 -5.58
N THR A 195 -16.21 -18.45 -6.72
CA THR A 195 -15.57 -18.42 -8.04
C THR A 195 -15.73 -17.05 -8.70
N GLY A 196 -14.86 -16.75 -9.67
CA GLY A 196 -14.81 -15.45 -10.36
C GLY A 196 -13.38 -15.08 -10.81
N PRO A 197 -13.23 -14.11 -11.71
CA PRO A 197 -11.93 -13.66 -12.22
C PRO A 197 -11.09 -12.96 -11.15
N THR A 198 -9.80 -12.75 -11.40
CA THR A 198 -8.92 -11.98 -10.50
C THR A 198 -9.51 -10.59 -10.23
N GLY A 199 -9.46 -10.14 -8.96
CA GLY A 199 -10.02 -8.85 -8.56
C GLY A 199 -11.53 -8.83 -8.28
N SER A 200 -12.26 -9.94 -8.47
CA SER A 200 -13.73 -9.97 -8.27
C SER A 200 -14.20 -10.05 -6.80
N GLY A 201 -13.32 -9.78 -5.82
CA GLY A 201 -13.70 -9.82 -4.41
C GLY A 201 -13.88 -11.22 -3.78
N LYS A 202 -13.35 -12.29 -4.39
CA LYS A 202 -13.46 -13.66 -3.85
C LYS A 202 -12.85 -13.80 -2.45
N SER A 203 -11.61 -13.35 -2.28
CA SER A 203 -10.91 -13.41 -1.00
C SER A 203 -11.64 -12.57 0.04
N THR A 204 -12.06 -11.37 -0.33
CA THR A 204 -12.90 -10.50 0.51
C THR A 204 -14.15 -11.21 1.02
N THR A 205 -14.90 -11.83 0.10
CA THR A 205 -16.13 -12.58 0.41
C THR A 205 -15.83 -13.76 1.35
N LEU A 206 -14.77 -14.52 1.07
CA LEU A 206 -14.34 -15.64 1.92
C LEU A 206 -14.02 -15.18 3.34
N TYR A 207 -13.22 -14.11 3.48
CA TYR A 207 -12.85 -13.58 4.79
C TYR A 207 -14.05 -13.02 5.55
N THR A 208 -15.04 -12.41 4.89
CA THR A 208 -16.31 -12.03 5.53
C THR A 208 -17.06 -13.23 6.08
N PHE A 209 -17.15 -14.31 5.30
CA PHE A 209 -17.83 -15.53 5.72
C PHE A 209 -17.12 -16.16 6.92
N LEU A 210 -15.80 -16.31 6.85
CA LEU A 210 -14.99 -16.83 7.96
C LEU A 210 -15.10 -15.97 9.21
N ALA A 211 -15.05 -14.64 9.07
CA ALA A 211 -15.23 -13.72 10.19
C ALA A 211 -16.60 -13.87 10.86
N SER A 212 -17.66 -14.09 10.08
CA SER A 212 -19.01 -14.32 10.62
C SER A 212 -19.16 -15.66 11.37
N LEU A 213 -18.32 -16.64 11.04
CA LEU A 213 -18.29 -17.96 11.66
C LEU A 213 -17.30 -18.05 12.83
N ASN A 214 -16.50 -17.00 13.04
CA ASN A 214 -15.46 -16.98 14.05
C ASN A 214 -16.06 -16.75 15.45
N THR A 215 -16.54 -17.85 16.04
CA THR A 215 -17.09 -17.90 17.40
C THR A 215 -16.21 -18.80 18.26
N LYS A 216 -16.26 -18.64 19.60
CA LYS A 216 -15.38 -19.38 20.54
C LYS A 216 -15.55 -20.90 20.48
N ASP A 217 -16.70 -21.37 20.04
CA ASP A 217 -17.10 -22.77 19.89
C ASP A 217 -16.64 -23.40 18.57
N ARG A 218 -16.05 -22.63 17.65
CA ARG A 218 -15.65 -23.09 16.31
C ARG A 218 -14.14 -22.93 16.11
N ARG A 219 -13.46 -24.04 15.81
CA ARG A 219 -12.06 -24.03 15.37
C ARG A 219 -12.00 -23.92 13.85
N ILE A 220 -11.51 -22.78 13.35
CA ILE A 220 -11.32 -22.50 11.92
C ILE A 220 -9.84 -22.65 11.57
N VAL A 221 -9.55 -23.31 10.44
CA VAL A 221 -8.19 -23.50 9.90
C VAL A 221 -8.20 -23.07 8.43
N THR A 222 -7.21 -22.28 8.01
CA THR A 222 -7.02 -21.80 6.64
C THR A 222 -5.63 -22.18 6.15
N ILE A 223 -5.48 -22.42 4.84
CA ILE A 223 -4.21 -22.74 4.15
C ILE A 223 -3.93 -21.64 3.13
#